data_AF-A0A846PHR8-F1
#
_entry.id   AF-A0A846PHR8-F1
#
_cell.length_a   1.000
_cell.length_b   1.000
_cell.length_c   1.000
_cell.angle_alpha   90.00
_cell.angle_beta   90.00
_cell.angle_gamma   90.00
#
_symmetry.space_group_name_H-M   'P 1'
#
loop_
_entity.id
_entity.type
_entity.pdbx_description
1 polymer ?
#
loop_
_entity_poly.entity_id
_entity_poly.type
_entity_poly.pdbx_seq_one_letter_code
_entity_poly.pdbx_strand_id
1 'polypeptide(L)'
;TSTTETTEEAIGRTSSGMLANMKIESMTTNNVYVRNVGQSSLTGFAVYINGEPADFNAPDTVEPGETVTVTITDFIKEGDDIEITTAEGITFNKIAPDPCDDAVLCLEMEEGSGETAYDTAGHSGHDGEFYDESYIDGELKDSNITNEDGDTPPKRVDGKFGKALEFDKVDDYVEIPDDDSLDFNVSDSFTIEMWVKANN
;
A
#
# COMPACT_ATOMS: atom_id res chain seq x y z
N THR A 1 -5.16 -51.19 -23.90
CA THR A 1 -5.58 -49.87 -23.36
C THR A 1 -4.69 -49.59 -22.17
N SER A 2 -3.49 -49.08 -22.44
CA SER A 2 -3.13 -47.65 -22.40
C SER A 2 -3.15 -47.10 -20.98
N THR A 3 -1.97 -46.99 -20.37
CA THR A 3 -1.58 -45.91 -19.45
C THR A 3 -0.05 -45.77 -19.55
N THR A 4 0.44 -45.46 -20.75
CA THR A 4 1.71 -44.76 -20.91
C THR A 4 1.40 -43.27 -20.84
N GLU A 5 0.92 -42.80 -19.69
CA GLU A 5 1.07 -41.39 -19.31
C GLU A 5 2.49 -41.24 -18.77
N THR A 6 3.41 -41.17 -19.74
CA THR A 6 4.43 -40.11 -19.85
C THR A 6 5.23 -39.78 -18.59
N THR A 7 6.20 -40.66 -18.28
CA THR A 7 7.44 -40.26 -17.61
C THR A 7 8.11 -39.05 -18.30
N GLU A 8 7.86 -38.81 -19.59
CA GLU A 8 8.29 -37.61 -20.31
C GLU A 8 7.55 -36.32 -19.89
N GLU A 9 6.27 -36.37 -19.49
CA GLU A 9 5.56 -35.20 -18.96
C GLU A 9 6.00 -34.89 -17.53
N ALA A 10 6.30 -35.90 -16.72
CA ALA A 10 6.85 -35.71 -15.38
C ALA A 10 8.27 -35.10 -15.43
N ILE A 11 9.11 -35.55 -16.36
CA ILE A 11 10.46 -35.00 -16.58
C ILE A 11 10.41 -33.61 -17.25
N GLY A 12 9.48 -33.38 -18.17
CA GLY A 12 9.28 -32.07 -18.81
C GLY A 12 8.77 -31.00 -17.84
N ARG A 13 7.84 -31.35 -16.94
CA ARG A 13 7.36 -30.43 -15.89
C ARG A 13 8.44 -30.15 -14.84
N THR A 14 9.29 -31.12 -14.51
CA THR A 14 10.40 -30.92 -13.56
C THR A 14 11.58 -30.17 -14.17
N SER A 15 11.84 -30.26 -15.49
CA SER A 15 12.87 -29.44 -16.16
C SER A 15 12.39 -28.02 -16.46
N SER A 16 11.12 -27.83 -16.82
CA SER A 16 10.56 -26.50 -17.09
C SER A 16 10.44 -25.66 -15.82
N GLY A 17 10.10 -26.26 -14.67
CA GLY A 17 10.13 -25.59 -13.36
C GLY A 17 11.54 -25.22 -12.87
N MET A 18 12.60 -25.86 -13.39
CA MET A 18 14.00 -25.45 -13.11
C MET A 18 14.47 -24.29 -14.00
N LEU A 19 13.76 -24.00 -15.09
CA LEU A 19 14.05 -22.89 -16.01
C LEU A 19 13.18 -21.67 -15.72
N ALA A 20 12.00 -21.85 -15.13
CA ALA A 20 11.16 -20.75 -14.68
C ALA A 20 11.72 -20.19 -13.36
N ASN A 21 11.96 -18.88 -13.32
CA ASN A 21 12.45 -18.21 -12.12
C ASN A 21 12.04 -16.73 -12.16
N MET A 22 11.72 -16.15 -11.01
CA MET A 22 11.40 -14.74 -10.91
C MET A 22 12.02 -14.11 -9.67
N LYS A 23 12.01 -12.79 -9.62
CA LYS A 23 12.48 -12.00 -8.48
C LYS A 23 11.55 -10.79 -8.33
N ILE A 24 11.27 -10.40 -7.10
CA ILE A 24 10.68 -9.08 -6.81
C ILE A 24 11.81 -8.05 -6.81
N GLU A 25 11.76 -7.09 -7.73
CA GLU A 25 12.74 -5.99 -7.78
C GLU A 25 12.42 -4.92 -6.74
N SER A 26 11.13 -4.58 -6.60
CA SER A 26 10.62 -3.64 -5.60
C SER A 26 9.11 -3.82 -5.43
N MET A 27 8.55 -3.13 -4.44
CA MET A 27 7.12 -3.03 -4.23
C MET A 27 6.80 -1.62 -3.75
N THR A 28 5.75 -1.02 -4.28
CA THR A 28 5.01 0.07 -3.62
C THR A 28 3.69 -0.51 -3.09
N THR A 29 2.91 0.25 -2.32
CA THR A 29 1.68 -0.24 -1.64
C THR A 29 0.83 -1.17 -2.52
N ASN A 30 0.48 -0.75 -3.75
CA ASN A 30 -0.37 -1.53 -4.66
C ASN A 30 0.36 -2.17 -5.84
N ASN A 31 1.66 -1.93 -6.04
CA ASN A 31 2.37 -2.39 -7.22
C ASN A 31 3.58 -3.24 -6.84
N VAL A 32 3.59 -4.48 -7.30
CA VAL A 32 4.75 -5.38 -7.16
C VAL A 32 5.48 -5.47 -8.49
N TYR A 33 6.76 -5.12 -8.49
CA TYR A 33 7.61 -5.17 -9.68
C TYR A 33 8.29 -6.53 -9.76
N VAL A 34 7.83 -7.35 -10.70
CA VAL A 34 8.26 -8.73 -10.89
C VAL A 34 9.17 -8.82 -12.09
N ARG A 35 10.35 -9.40 -11.92
CA ARG A 35 11.28 -9.70 -13.01
C ARG A 35 11.37 -11.20 -13.26
N ASN A 36 11.16 -11.63 -14.51
CA ASN A 36 11.46 -12.99 -14.94
C ASN A 36 12.98 -13.13 -15.12
N VAL A 37 13.62 -13.88 -14.23
CA VAL A 37 15.08 -14.17 -14.27
C VAL A 37 15.37 -15.58 -14.75
N GLY A 38 14.33 -16.30 -15.19
CA GLY A 38 14.40 -17.63 -15.76
C GLY A 38 14.81 -17.66 -17.23
N GLN A 39 14.60 -18.82 -17.84
CA GLN A 39 14.81 -19.11 -19.26
C GLN A 39 13.49 -19.46 -19.97
N SER A 40 12.38 -19.55 -19.24
CA SER A 40 11.03 -19.75 -19.77
C SER A 40 10.11 -18.60 -19.38
N SER A 41 9.07 -18.37 -20.18
CA SER A 41 8.03 -17.38 -19.88
C SER A 41 7.25 -17.78 -18.61
N LEU A 42 6.69 -16.79 -17.92
CA LEU A 42 5.84 -16.98 -16.73
C LEU A 42 4.40 -16.65 -17.07
N THR A 43 3.46 -17.44 -16.56
CA THR A 43 2.02 -17.29 -16.85
C THR A 43 1.16 -17.62 -15.63
N GLY A 44 -0.13 -17.30 -15.71
CA GLY A 44 -1.11 -17.73 -14.71
C GLY A 44 -0.82 -17.19 -13.32
N PHE A 45 -0.58 -15.88 -13.22
CA PHE A 45 -0.41 -15.21 -11.94
C PHE A 45 -1.67 -15.40 -11.07
N ALA A 46 -1.46 -15.60 -9.78
CA ALA A 46 -2.49 -15.45 -8.76
C ALA A 46 -1.89 -14.75 -7.55
N VAL A 47 -2.65 -13.85 -6.94
CA VAL A 47 -2.23 -13.05 -5.80
C VAL A 47 -3.11 -13.38 -4.59
N TYR A 48 -2.48 -13.46 -3.42
CA TYR A 48 -3.14 -13.65 -2.15
C TYR A 48 -2.66 -12.59 -1.16
N ILE A 49 -3.57 -12.12 -0.31
CA ILE A 49 -3.29 -11.24 0.82
C ILE A 49 -3.61 -12.02 2.08
N ASN A 50 -2.61 -12.25 2.94
CA ASN A 50 -2.72 -13.05 4.16
C ASN A 50 -3.31 -14.46 3.91
N GLY A 51 -3.03 -15.04 2.74
CA GLY A 51 -3.51 -16.37 2.31
C GLY A 51 -4.90 -16.39 1.67
N GLU A 52 -5.61 -15.27 1.60
CA GLU A 52 -6.90 -15.15 0.90
C GLU A 52 -6.71 -14.61 -0.52
N PRO A 53 -7.45 -15.11 -1.53
CA PRO A 53 -7.32 -14.61 -2.91
C PRO A 53 -7.63 -13.11 -3.01
N ALA A 54 -6.82 -12.39 -3.78
CA ALA A 54 -6.96 -10.95 -4.01
C ALA A 54 -7.22 -10.61 -5.48
N ASP A 55 -7.94 -9.52 -5.73
CA ASP A 55 -8.14 -8.93 -7.04
C ASP A 55 -6.87 -8.19 -7.49
N PHE A 56 -6.43 -8.46 -8.72
CA PHE A 56 -5.21 -7.89 -9.29
C PHE A 56 -5.29 -7.73 -10.81
N ASN A 57 -4.36 -6.96 -11.36
CA ASN A 57 -4.07 -6.83 -12.77
C ASN A 57 -2.59 -7.15 -13.02
N ALA A 58 -2.33 -8.10 -13.92
CA ALA A 58 -0.99 -8.46 -14.33
C ALA A 58 -1.00 -8.84 -15.82
N PRO A 59 0.14 -8.75 -16.52
CA PRO A 59 0.26 -9.30 -17.87
C PRO A 59 0.00 -10.80 -17.89
N ASP A 60 -0.63 -11.29 -18.97
CA ASP A 60 -0.90 -12.71 -19.18
C ASP A 60 0.38 -13.56 -19.26
N THR A 61 1.47 -12.95 -19.74
CA THR A 61 2.76 -13.60 -19.94
C THR A 61 3.90 -12.63 -19.67
N VAL A 62 4.96 -13.12 -19.02
CA VAL A 62 6.21 -12.37 -18.79
C VAL A 62 7.37 -13.14 -19.39
N GLU A 63 8.01 -12.58 -20.41
CA GLU A 63 9.12 -13.24 -21.10
C GLU A 63 10.43 -13.17 -20.30
N PRO A 64 11.38 -14.11 -20.54
CA PRO A 64 12.67 -14.09 -19.87
C PRO A 64 13.40 -12.74 -19.99
N GLY A 65 13.82 -12.19 -18.85
CA GLY A 65 14.51 -10.91 -18.76
C GLY A 65 13.60 -9.69 -18.62
N GLU A 66 12.29 -9.83 -18.79
CA GLU A 66 11.33 -8.74 -18.61
C GLU A 66 11.05 -8.44 -17.14
N THR A 67 10.80 -7.16 -16.85
CA THR A 67 10.21 -6.70 -15.60
C THR A 67 8.83 -6.14 -15.89
N VAL A 68 7.85 -6.61 -15.14
CA VAL A 68 6.45 -6.18 -15.24
C VAL A 68 5.93 -5.75 -13.88
N THR A 69 4.78 -5.07 -13.91
CA THR A 69 4.05 -4.70 -12.70
C THR A 69 2.86 -5.62 -12.51
N VAL A 70 2.73 -6.19 -11.33
CA VAL A 70 1.50 -6.78 -10.81
C VAL A 70 0.84 -5.72 -9.93
N THR A 71 -0.30 -5.21 -10.37
CA THR A 71 -1.06 -4.19 -9.64
C THR A 71 -2.17 -4.88 -8.87
N ILE A 72 -2.12 -4.79 -7.55
CA ILE A 72 -3.16 -5.32 -6.68
C ILE A 72 -4.24 -4.24 -6.57
N THR A 73 -5.48 -4.61 -6.86
CA THR A 73 -6.63 -3.69 -6.84
C THR A 73 -7.43 -3.78 -5.58
N ASP A 74 -7.25 -4.86 -4.83
CA ASP A 74 -7.73 -4.95 -3.46
C ASP A 74 -6.95 -4.03 -2.52
N PHE A 75 -7.57 -3.77 -1.37
CA PHE A 75 -6.95 -2.97 -0.34
C PHE A 75 -5.80 -3.75 0.33
N ILE A 76 -4.66 -3.09 0.50
CA ILE A 76 -3.48 -3.61 1.19
C ILE A 76 -3.19 -2.71 2.39
N LYS A 77 -2.92 -3.31 3.54
CA LYS A 77 -2.42 -2.64 4.73
C LYS A 77 -0.92 -2.90 4.89
N GLU A 78 -0.19 -1.96 5.51
CA GLU A 78 1.14 -2.25 6.07
C GLU A 78 1.12 -3.59 6.83
N GLY A 79 2.14 -4.41 6.57
CA GLY A 79 2.34 -5.65 7.30
C GLY A 79 1.57 -6.84 6.73
N ASP A 80 0.67 -6.62 5.75
CA ASP A 80 0.00 -7.71 5.05
C ASP A 80 1.02 -8.58 4.29
N ASP A 81 0.83 -9.90 4.36
CA ASP A 81 1.64 -10.86 3.60
C ASP A 81 1.07 -10.99 2.18
N ILE A 82 1.82 -10.51 1.20
CA ILE A 82 1.47 -10.59 -0.21
C ILE A 82 2.15 -11.80 -0.82
N GLU A 83 1.36 -12.81 -1.17
CA GLU A 83 1.82 -14.00 -1.89
C GLU A 83 1.46 -13.90 -3.37
N ILE A 84 2.44 -14.08 -4.25
CA ILE A 84 2.24 -14.18 -5.70
C ILE A 84 2.68 -15.58 -6.15
N THR A 85 1.81 -16.25 -6.89
CA THR A 85 2.08 -17.56 -7.49
C THR A 85 1.98 -17.52 -9.01
N THR A 86 2.66 -18.44 -9.70
CA THR A 86 2.55 -18.63 -11.15
C THR A 86 2.16 -20.08 -11.51
N ALA A 87 1.68 -20.31 -12.73
CA ALA A 87 1.32 -21.64 -13.23
C ALA A 87 2.50 -22.61 -13.26
N GLU A 88 3.73 -22.09 -13.31
CA GLU A 88 4.97 -22.85 -13.27
C GLU A 88 5.34 -23.32 -11.85
N GLY A 89 4.52 -22.99 -10.84
CA GLY A 89 4.67 -23.43 -9.46
C GLY A 89 5.65 -22.58 -8.66
N ILE A 90 5.90 -21.35 -9.11
CA ILE A 90 6.75 -20.40 -8.40
C ILE A 90 5.91 -19.61 -7.40
N THR A 91 6.42 -19.40 -6.19
CA THR A 91 5.76 -18.63 -5.12
C THR A 91 6.72 -17.60 -4.55
N PHE A 92 6.22 -16.39 -4.32
CA PHE A 92 6.93 -15.31 -3.64
C PHE A 92 6.07 -14.65 -2.61
N ASN A 93 6.67 -14.35 -1.46
CA ASN A 93 6.03 -13.62 -0.38
C ASN A 93 6.76 -12.30 -0.14
N LYS A 94 5.99 -11.23 0.05
CA LYS A 94 6.51 -9.90 0.36
C LYS A 94 5.56 -9.26 1.37
N ILE A 95 6.13 -8.68 2.41
CA ILE A 95 5.36 -7.86 3.35
C ILE A 95 5.09 -6.51 2.68
N ALA A 96 3.83 -6.10 2.67
CA ALA A 96 3.41 -4.79 2.22
C ALA A 96 4.12 -3.70 3.03
N PRO A 97 4.78 -2.73 2.36
CA PRO A 97 5.42 -1.62 3.04
C PRO A 97 4.39 -0.71 3.72
N ASP A 98 4.82 0.15 4.62
CA ASP A 98 3.97 1.21 5.12
C ASP A 98 3.78 2.27 4.01
N PRO A 99 2.54 2.67 3.69
CA PRO A 99 2.29 3.71 2.70
C PRO A 99 2.89 5.08 3.10
N CYS A 100 3.17 5.31 4.38
CA CYS A 100 3.75 6.54 4.90
C CYS A 100 5.30 6.60 4.79
N ASP A 101 6.00 5.52 4.41
CA ASP A 101 7.48 5.48 4.32
C ASP A 101 8.04 6.59 3.42
N ASP A 102 7.42 6.76 2.26
CA ASP A 102 7.86 7.69 1.21
C ASP A 102 7.04 9.00 1.19
N ALA A 103 6.13 9.18 2.15
CA ALA A 103 5.30 10.38 2.24
C ALA A 103 6.07 11.55 2.88
N VAL A 104 5.69 12.78 2.52
CA VAL A 104 6.16 14.01 3.21
C VAL A 104 5.24 14.37 4.37
N LEU A 105 3.95 14.00 4.28
CA LEU A 105 2.93 14.18 5.31
C LEU A 105 2.00 12.97 5.28
N CYS A 106 1.83 12.30 6.41
CA CYS A 106 0.95 11.14 6.56
C CYS A 106 0.13 11.26 7.85
N LEU A 107 -1.16 11.60 7.70
CA LEU A 107 -2.10 11.73 8.81
C LEU A 107 -3.01 10.50 8.86
N GLU A 108 -2.73 9.58 9.76
CA GLU A 108 -3.56 8.37 9.94
C GLU A 108 -4.93 8.71 10.55
N MET A 109 -5.01 9.79 11.36
CA MET A 109 -6.20 10.20 12.11
C MET A 109 -6.70 9.15 13.12
N GLU A 110 -5.75 8.38 13.63
CA GLU A 110 -5.96 7.20 14.47
C GLU A 110 -5.81 7.46 15.98
N GLU A 111 -5.49 8.70 16.37
CA GLU A 111 -5.12 8.98 17.75
C GLU A 111 -6.32 8.71 18.69
N GLY A 112 -6.10 8.03 19.81
CA GLY A 112 -7.20 7.65 20.69
C GLY A 112 -7.87 8.84 21.40
N SER A 113 -7.18 9.99 21.49
CA SER A 113 -7.61 11.18 22.23
C SER A 113 -6.77 12.41 21.85
N GLY A 114 -7.25 13.60 22.18
CA GLY A 114 -6.53 14.86 21.96
C GLY A 114 -6.97 15.58 20.69
N GLU A 115 -6.42 16.77 20.51
CA GLU A 115 -6.76 17.73 19.45
C GLU A 115 -5.67 17.81 18.38
N THR A 116 -4.82 16.79 18.30
CA THR A 116 -3.72 16.70 17.34
C THR A 116 -3.93 15.48 16.45
N ALA A 117 -3.75 15.67 15.15
CA ALA A 117 -3.53 14.62 14.16
C ALA A 117 -2.02 14.54 13.92
N TYR A 118 -1.39 13.44 14.33
CA TYR A 118 0.06 13.34 14.25
C TYR A 118 0.50 12.99 12.83
N ASP A 119 1.57 13.63 12.38
CA ASP A 119 2.26 13.23 11.18
C ASP A 119 3.12 11.99 11.46
N THR A 120 2.93 10.96 10.64
CA THR A 120 3.61 9.66 10.72
C THR A 120 4.57 9.44 9.54
N ALA A 121 4.66 10.39 8.60
CA ALA A 121 5.59 10.31 7.47
C ALA A 121 7.05 10.08 7.91
N GLY A 122 7.81 9.31 7.12
CA GLY A 122 9.25 9.11 7.34
C GLY A 122 9.63 8.24 8.55
N HIS A 123 8.66 7.62 9.25
CA HIS A 123 8.94 6.79 10.44
C HIS A 123 9.25 5.33 10.14
N SER A 124 9.16 4.92 8.88
CA SER A 124 9.30 3.53 8.48
C SER A 124 10.55 3.33 7.65
N GLY A 125 11.68 3.19 8.34
CA GLY A 125 12.93 2.90 7.64
C GLY A 125 14.22 3.01 8.44
N HIS A 126 14.22 3.50 9.68
CA HIS A 126 15.47 3.87 10.34
C HIS A 126 15.70 3.19 11.70
N ASP A 127 16.89 2.61 11.76
CA ASP A 127 17.67 1.90 12.78
C ASP A 127 17.88 2.65 14.11
N GLY A 128 16.85 3.34 14.61
CA GLY A 128 16.87 3.96 15.93
C GLY A 128 17.66 5.26 16.02
N GLU A 129 17.89 5.94 14.90
CA GLU A 129 18.41 7.30 14.90
C GLU A 129 17.25 8.28 14.71
N PHE A 130 16.80 8.86 15.83
CA PHE A 130 15.86 9.97 15.83
C PHE A 130 16.49 11.13 15.07
N TYR A 131 16.00 11.42 13.87
CA TYR A 131 16.24 12.71 13.24
C TYR A 131 15.22 13.71 13.81
N ASP A 132 15.77 14.79 14.36
CA ASP A 132 15.09 15.99 14.80
C ASP A 132 14.47 16.67 13.57
N GLU A 133 13.34 16.15 13.10
CA GLU A 133 12.60 16.71 11.98
C GLU A 133 11.23 17.16 12.46
N SER A 134 10.94 18.42 12.17
CA SER A 134 9.75 19.15 12.57
C SER A 134 8.50 18.37 12.16
N TYR A 135 7.83 17.74 13.13
CA TYR A 135 6.56 17.09 12.90
C TYR A 135 5.57 18.10 12.30
N ILE A 136 5.03 17.79 11.12
CA ILE A 136 4.01 18.63 10.47
C ILE A 136 2.64 18.20 10.99
N ASP A 137 2.50 18.18 12.31
CA ASP A 137 1.28 17.76 12.99
C ASP A 137 0.11 18.69 12.66
N GLY A 138 -1.07 18.10 12.51
CA GLY A 138 -2.32 18.83 12.33
C GLY A 138 -2.99 19.16 13.64
N GLU A 139 -3.53 20.38 13.76
CA GLU A 139 -4.41 20.75 14.85
C GLU A 139 -5.87 20.54 14.43
N LEU A 140 -6.64 19.81 15.25
CA LEU A 140 -8.08 19.65 15.06
C LEU A 140 -8.78 20.94 15.48
N LYS A 141 -9.50 21.57 14.55
CA LYS A 141 -10.13 22.88 14.74
C LYS A 141 -11.63 22.82 14.50
N ASP A 142 -12.30 23.68 15.26
CA ASP A 142 -13.67 24.15 15.09
C ASP A 142 -13.56 25.69 15.03
N SER A 143 -14.15 26.32 14.01
CA SER A 143 -14.06 27.78 13.79
C SER A 143 -15.05 28.57 14.68
N ASN A 144 -16.03 27.93 15.31
CA ASN A 144 -17.04 28.55 16.16
C ASN A 144 -16.55 28.75 17.59
N ILE A 145 -16.01 29.94 17.89
CA ILE A 145 -15.54 30.30 19.24
C ILE A 145 -16.63 30.34 20.33
N THR A 146 -17.92 30.25 19.95
CA THR A 146 -19.05 30.47 20.87
C THR A 146 -19.79 29.21 21.31
N ASN A 147 -19.46 28.03 20.77
CA ASN A 147 -20.00 26.71 21.13
C ASN A 147 -21.54 26.60 21.28
N GLU A 148 -22.29 27.47 20.57
CA GLU A 148 -23.76 27.55 20.70
C GLU A 148 -24.51 26.35 20.08
N ASP A 149 -23.86 25.60 19.19
CA ASP A 149 -24.30 24.34 18.58
C ASP A 149 -23.92 23.09 19.39
N GLY A 150 -22.93 23.21 20.28
CA GLY A 150 -22.46 22.14 21.17
C GLY A 150 -21.21 21.41 20.69
N ASP A 151 -20.41 22.03 19.82
CA ASP A 151 -19.29 21.36 19.15
C ASP A 151 -18.01 21.19 19.96
N THR A 152 -17.29 20.15 19.53
CA THR A 152 -15.94 19.76 19.92
C THR A 152 -15.16 19.57 18.61
N PRO A 153 -13.82 19.68 18.60
CA PRO A 153 -13.01 19.38 17.41
C PRO A 153 -13.43 18.08 16.70
N PRO A 154 -13.13 17.93 15.39
CA PRO A 154 -13.66 16.87 14.53
C PRO A 154 -13.77 15.53 15.25
N LYS A 155 -14.98 14.97 15.22
CA LYS A 155 -15.29 13.81 16.06
C LYS A 155 -14.59 12.56 15.54
N ARG A 156 -14.01 11.78 16.45
CA ARG A 156 -13.44 10.47 16.10
C ARG A 156 -14.54 9.41 15.93
N VAL A 157 -14.53 8.74 14.79
CA VAL A 157 -15.42 7.63 14.44
C VAL A 157 -14.62 6.41 14.01
N ASP A 158 -15.25 5.25 13.86
CA ASP A 158 -14.57 4.09 13.29
C ASP A 158 -14.33 4.33 11.79
N GLY A 159 -13.07 4.24 11.38
CA GLY A 159 -12.63 4.39 10.01
C GLY A 159 -12.78 3.10 9.20
N LYS A 160 -12.23 3.10 7.98
CA LYS A 160 -12.09 1.86 7.21
C LYS A 160 -11.10 0.92 7.89
N PHE A 161 -10.03 1.49 8.44
CA PHE A 161 -9.17 0.90 9.45
C PHE A 161 -9.24 1.81 10.68
N GLY A 162 -9.01 1.23 11.85
CA GLY A 162 -9.02 1.94 13.14
C GLY A 162 -10.11 3.01 13.29
N LYS A 163 -9.72 4.27 13.23
CA LYS A 163 -10.45 5.50 13.44
C LYS A 163 -10.34 6.42 12.24
N ALA A 164 -11.22 7.40 12.23
CA ALA A 164 -11.24 8.49 11.27
C ALA A 164 -11.86 9.71 11.93
N LEU A 165 -11.74 10.86 11.28
CA LEU A 165 -12.46 12.08 11.66
C LEU A 165 -13.78 12.19 10.89
N GLU A 166 -14.84 12.48 11.62
CA GLU A 166 -16.14 12.89 11.10
C GLU A 166 -16.21 14.41 11.16
N PHE A 167 -16.37 15.03 9.98
CA PHE A 167 -16.52 16.46 9.82
C PHE A 167 -18.02 16.79 9.68
N ASP A 168 -18.52 17.69 10.51
CA ASP A 168 -19.95 18.01 10.67
C ASP A 168 -20.55 18.86 9.52
N LYS A 169 -19.68 19.38 8.63
CA LYS A 169 -19.96 20.24 7.46
C LYS A 169 -20.22 21.71 7.79
N VAL A 170 -20.09 22.13 9.03
CA VAL A 170 -20.22 23.54 9.43
C VAL A 170 -18.84 24.19 9.40
N ASP A 171 -17.94 23.74 10.25
CA ASP A 171 -16.64 24.39 10.46
C ASP A 171 -15.55 23.50 11.08
N ASP A 172 -15.71 22.18 11.06
CA ASP A 172 -14.64 21.23 11.38
C ASP A 172 -13.53 21.22 10.31
N TYR A 173 -12.27 21.34 10.73
CA TYR A 173 -11.10 21.13 9.86
C TYR A 173 -9.86 20.64 10.62
N VAL A 174 -8.90 20.10 9.88
CA VAL A 174 -7.53 19.86 10.37
C VAL A 174 -6.66 20.97 9.80
N GLU A 175 -6.02 21.75 10.67
CA GLU A 175 -5.09 22.80 10.29
C GLU A 175 -3.66 22.26 10.31
N ILE A 176 -3.00 22.29 9.16
CA ILE A 176 -1.59 21.95 9.04
C ILE A 176 -0.81 23.26 9.03
N PRO A 177 0.16 23.47 9.94
CA PRO A 177 1.03 24.63 9.92
C PRO A 177 1.78 24.75 8.59
N ASP A 178 2.11 25.98 8.22
CA ASP A 178 2.95 26.27 7.06
C ASP A 178 4.34 25.64 7.24
N ASP A 179 4.78 24.86 6.24
CA ASP A 179 6.09 24.20 6.23
C ASP A 179 6.67 24.18 4.81
N ASP A 180 7.94 24.60 4.68
CA ASP A 180 8.64 24.68 3.40
C ASP A 180 8.70 23.32 2.65
N SER A 181 8.56 22.18 3.34
CA SER A 181 8.52 20.86 2.71
C SER A 181 7.22 20.58 1.94
N LEU A 182 6.17 21.35 2.22
CA LEU A 182 4.88 21.30 1.52
C LEU A 182 4.76 22.38 0.43
N ASP A 183 5.82 23.16 0.18
CA ASP A 183 5.86 24.15 -0.88
C ASP A 183 6.18 23.52 -2.25
N PHE A 184 5.14 23.31 -3.05
CA PHE A 184 5.28 22.78 -4.41
C PHE A 184 5.46 23.90 -5.44
N ASN A 185 6.52 23.83 -6.24
CA ASN A 185 6.69 24.68 -7.43
C ASN A 185 5.95 24.11 -8.64
N VAL A 186 5.78 24.94 -9.66
CA VAL A 186 5.14 24.55 -10.94
C VAL A 186 5.85 23.37 -11.64
N SER A 187 7.13 23.15 -11.35
CA SER A 187 7.92 22.04 -11.88
C SER A 187 7.85 20.76 -11.06
N ASP A 188 7.31 20.82 -9.85
CA ASP A 188 7.37 19.72 -8.90
C ASP A 188 6.20 18.77 -9.13
N SER A 189 6.46 17.47 -8.99
CA SER A 189 5.44 16.43 -9.07
C SER A 189 5.13 15.93 -7.67
N PHE A 190 3.86 15.89 -7.30
CA PHE A 190 3.40 15.35 -6.03
C PHE A 190 2.15 14.48 -6.24
N THR A 191 1.86 13.66 -5.26
CA THR A 191 0.64 12.83 -5.19
C THR A 191 -0.03 13.08 -3.85
N ILE A 192 -1.37 13.15 -3.84
CA ILE A 192 -2.17 13.20 -2.62
C ILE A 192 -3.13 12.02 -2.67
N GLU A 193 -3.19 11.26 -1.58
CA GLU A 193 -4.15 10.17 -1.40
C GLU A 193 -4.86 10.29 -0.04
N MET A 194 -6.12 9.85 0.01
CA MET A 194 -6.94 9.95 1.21
C MET A 194 -8.13 8.98 1.18
N TRP A 195 -8.51 8.47 2.35
CA TRP A 195 -9.75 7.72 2.54
C TRP A 195 -10.90 8.65 2.92
N VAL A 196 -11.88 8.79 2.03
CA VAL A 196 -13.04 9.66 2.24
C VAL A 196 -14.33 8.87 2.15
N LYS A 197 -15.14 8.94 3.21
CA LYS A 197 -16.52 8.46 3.20
C LYS A 197 -17.47 9.66 3.12
N ALA A 198 -17.95 9.95 1.92
CA ALA A 198 -18.94 10.99 1.73
C ALA A 198 -20.34 10.49 2.15
N ASN A 199 -21.03 11.28 2.98
CA ASN A 199 -22.45 11.06 3.29
C ASN A 199 -23.30 11.61 2.13
N ASN A 200 -23.89 10.71 1.32
CA ASN A 200 -24.90 11.01 0.30
C ASN A 200 -26.31 11.10 0.89
#